data_AF-A0A7C6B1E9-F1
#
_entry.id   AF-A0A7C6B1E9-F1
#
_cell.length_a   1.000
_cell.length_b   1.000
_cell.length_c   1.000
_cell.angle_alpha   90.00
_cell.angle_beta   90.00
_cell.angle_gamma   90.00
#
_symmetry.space_group_name_H-M   'P 1'
#
loop_
_entity.id
_entity.type
_entity.pdbx_description
1 polymer ?
#
loop_
_entity_poly.entity_id
_entity_poly.type
_entity_poly.pdbx_seq_one_letter_code
_entity_poly.pdbx_strand_id
1 'polypeptide(L)'
;MFSWQFPCVTDRIRTAKHQLATYHNFYARAIPAVWTTYPSRSTNMLHQRITSACKIGDRRAAIVVLAAVMLTAIVGLLAVAVDLGYMVLVRSQLQVAADSAALAGASSLAEGPQAVFTTADRFARYHTSGGCQLFLLHDDVELGFWDRKTREFLPGVNGINAVRVCVRRSAAAGNPAPLFFARALGKTTVDLSAQAVAARIPRDIVFVVDVSESMNDETEPAWATDLLNQVFSDYPTVGTELMRRVYHDFGFGDYPGNLEHIGQPWGVSASEYAYAELTSNDGPLAQPSVPAVYRIQPGDDAATRKTKAYSAIIDYQIARLMPNANPPPNSRVNYAYWEKYLDYIVTAEPLQSGSAPKQRGGRPPNPRFQSR
;
A
#
# COMPACT_ATOMS: atom_id res chain seq x y z
N MET A 1 0.01 0.43 15.98
CA MET A 1 -1.01 1.47 16.19
C MET A 1 -0.41 2.87 15.99
N PHE A 2 -0.15 3.23 14.74
CA PHE A 2 0.13 4.60 14.30
C PHE A 2 -0.79 4.80 13.09
N SER A 3 -1.98 5.36 13.31
CA SER A 3 -2.95 5.56 12.23
C SER A 3 -2.49 6.68 11.32
N TRP A 4 -2.12 6.36 10.09
CA TRP A 4 -1.86 7.37 9.06
C TRP A 4 -3.17 7.67 8.31
N GLN A 5 -3.97 8.56 8.90
CA GLN A 5 -5.09 9.17 8.20
C GLN A 5 -4.57 9.98 7.00
N PHE A 6 -4.76 9.43 5.79
CA PHE A 6 -4.56 10.19 4.56
C PHE A 6 -5.66 11.27 4.45
N PRO A 7 -5.32 12.57 4.39
CA PRO A 7 -6.32 13.63 4.33
C PRO A 7 -7.06 13.61 2.98
N CYS A 8 -8.39 13.66 3.05
CA CYS A 8 -9.26 13.76 1.88
C CYS A 8 -9.00 15.06 1.11
N VAL A 9 -8.88 14.96 -0.23
CA VAL A 9 -8.64 16.10 -1.12
C VAL A 9 -9.95 16.82 -1.44
N THR A 10 -10.52 17.53 -0.45
CA THR A 10 -11.70 18.39 -0.65
C THR A 10 -11.63 19.76 0.06
N ASP A 11 -10.50 20.13 0.70
CA ASP A 11 -10.45 21.28 1.61
C ASP A 11 -9.44 22.40 1.21
N ARG A 12 -9.38 22.75 -0.08
CA ARG A 12 -8.55 23.86 -0.61
C ARG A 12 -9.31 24.89 -1.48
N ILE A 13 -10.60 25.12 -1.19
CA ILE A 13 -11.40 26.18 -1.88
C ILE A 13 -12.03 27.19 -0.87
N ARG A 14 -11.68 27.16 0.42
CA ARG A 14 -12.32 28.03 1.44
C ARG A 14 -11.41 28.84 2.38
N THR A 15 -10.17 29.14 1.97
CA THR A 15 -9.22 29.99 2.75
C THR A 15 -8.53 31.06 1.89
N ALA A 16 -9.30 31.79 1.08
CA ALA A 16 -8.85 32.97 0.35
C ALA A 16 -9.88 34.13 0.40
N LYS A 17 -10.59 34.28 1.53
CA LYS A 17 -11.61 35.34 1.73
C LYS A 17 -11.57 36.07 3.08
N HIS A 18 -10.47 35.95 3.82
CA HIS A 18 -10.20 36.74 5.03
C HIS A 18 -8.75 37.25 5.02
N GLN A 19 -8.52 38.43 4.44
CA GLN A 19 -7.50 39.44 4.80
C GLN A 19 -7.44 40.58 3.75
N LEU A 20 -8.53 41.34 3.61
CA LEU A 20 -8.56 42.59 2.83
C LEU A 20 -9.46 43.62 3.54
N ALA A 21 -9.12 43.93 4.79
CA ALA A 21 -9.88 44.87 5.63
C ALA A 21 -9.01 45.59 6.68
N THR A 22 -7.84 46.13 6.29
CA THR A 22 -7.12 47.09 7.13
C THR A 22 -6.30 48.08 6.28
N TYR A 23 -6.15 49.31 6.79
CA TYR A 23 -5.36 50.42 6.25
C TYR A 23 -5.91 51.18 5.03
N HIS A 24 -7.02 51.86 5.29
CA HIS A 24 -7.25 53.20 4.77
C HIS A 24 -6.20 54.20 5.31
N ASN A 25 -5.90 55.23 4.51
CA ASN A 25 -5.33 56.54 4.91
C ASN A 25 -3.95 56.57 5.61
N PHE A 26 -2.92 57.02 4.89
CA PHE A 26 -1.94 58.04 5.31
C PHE A 26 -1.10 58.43 4.06
N TYR A 27 -0.86 59.69 3.68
CA TYR A 27 -1.39 60.98 4.17
C TYR A 27 -1.24 62.03 3.04
N ALA A 28 -2.31 62.76 2.67
CA ALA A 28 -2.24 63.85 1.70
C ALA A 28 -2.31 65.20 2.43
N ARG A 29 -1.19 65.94 2.55
CA ARG A 29 -1.14 67.31 3.10
C ARG A 29 0.22 67.98 2.84
N ALA A 30 0.27 68.92 1.89
CA ALA A 30 1.19 70.07 1.86
C ALA A 30 1.00 70.92 0.57
N ILE A 31 -0.10 71.68 0.49
CA ILE A 31 -0.17 72.85 -0.41
C ILE A 31 -0.66 74.02 0.46
N PRO A 32 0.19 75.01 0.76
CA PRO A 32 -0.25 76.19 1.49
C PRO A 32 -1.05 77.11 0.58
N ALA A 33 -2.18 77.61 1.09
CA ALA A 33 -3.01 78.59 0.40
C ALA A 33 -2.30 79.96 0.37
N VAL A 34 -2.24 80.58 -0.80
CA VAL A 34 -1.96 82.02 -0.95
C VAL A 34 -3.15 82.68 -1.64
N TRP A 35 -4.05 83.16 -0.76
CA TRP A 35 -4.92 84.31 -0.89
C TRP A 35 -5.17 84.92 -2.27
N THR A 36 -6.42 84.76 -2.72
CA THR A 36 -7.06 85.64 -3.71
C THR A 36 -7.41 87.01 -3.11
N THR A 37 -6.84 88.08 -3.67
CA THR A 37 -7.49 89.41 -3.67
C THR A 37 -7.22 90.13 -4.99
N TYR A 38 -8.30 90.57 -5.64
CA TYR A 38 -8.58 91.93 -6.14
C TYR A 38 -9.61 91.87 -7.29
N PRO A 39 -10.48 92.90 -7.45
CA PRO A 39 -11.79 92.73 -8.11
C PRO A 39 -11.92 93.42 -9.47
N SER A 40 -13.13 93.34 -10.03
CA SER A 40 -13.63 94.20 -11.12
C SER A 40 -13.03 93.89 -12.51
N ARG A 41 -13.64 94.21 -13.66
CA ARG A 41 -15.01 94.59 -14.12
C ARG A 41 -14.90 94.53 -15.66
N SER A 42 -16.03 94.56 -16.41
CA SER A 42 -16.15 95.11 -17.78
C SER A 42 -14.87 95.24 -18.67
N THR A 43 -14.76 94.77 -19.91
CA THR A 43 -15.74 94.58 -21.00
C THR A 43 -14.95 94.24 -22.27
N ASN A 44 -15.62 93.68 -23.30
CA ASN A 44 -15.36 93.89 -24.73
C ASN A 44 -13.93 93.80 -25.33
N MET A 45 -13.84 92.88 -26.31
CA MET A 45 -13.26 93.09 -27.65
C MET A 45 -11.72 93.10 -27.86
N LEU A 46 -11.34 92.31 -28.87
CA LEU A 46 -10.34 92.62 -29.91
C LEU A 46 -8.90 92.97 -29.46
N HIS A 47 -7.98 91.97 -29.47
CA HIS A 47 -6.94 91.93 -30.52
C HIS A 47 -6.07 90.64 -30.53
N GLN A 48 -5.97 90.07 -31.74
CA GLN A 48 -4.76 89.55 -32.41
C GLN A 48 -3.72 88.66 -31.68
N ARG A 49 -3.62 87.43 -32.21
CA ARG A 49 -2.39 86.73 -32.67
C ARG A 49 -1.11 86.85 -31.81
N ILE A 50 -0.80 85.75 -31.11
CA ILE A 50 0.54 85.12 -31.21
C ILE A 50 0.36 83.62 -31.44
N THR A 51 0.43 83.18 -32.69
CA THR A 51 0.49 81.75 -33.05
C THR A 51 1.93 81.25 -32.99
N SER A 52 2.41 80.92 -31.80
CA SER A 52 3.68 80.20 -31.62
C SER A 52 3.49 78.70 -31.90
N ALA A 53 3.36 78.34 -33.18
CA ALA A 53 3.25 76.96 -33.61
C ALA A 53 4.59 76.22 -33.44
N CYS A 54 4.83 75.66 -32.25
CA CYS A 54 5.91 74.70 -32.05
C CYS A 54 5.56 73.42 -32.83
N LYS A 55 6.20 73.22 -33.98
CA LYS A 55 6.18 71.94 -34.70
C LYS A 55 6.90 70.88 -33.87
N ILE A 56 6.15 70.20 -33.00
CA ILE A 56 6.55 68.90 -32.46
C ILE A 56 6.59 67.94 -33.66
N GLY A 57 7.79 67.67 -34.18
CA GLY A 57 7.95 66.97 -35.46
C GLY A 57 7.32 65.57 -35.48
N ASP A 58 6.73 65.23 -36.63
CA ASP A 58 6.05 63.95 -36.91
C ASP A 58 7.01 62.75 -36.96
N ARG A 59 7.56 62.38 -35.79
CA ARG A 59 8.44 61.21 -35.60
C ARG A 59 7.98 60.28 -34.48
N ARG A 60 6.67 60.19 -34.24
CA ARG A 60 6.08 59.37 -33.15
C ARG A 60 5.40 58.07 -33.59
N ALA A 61 5.20 57.84 -34.89
CA ALA A 61 4.49 56.65 -35.38
C ALA A 61 5.38 55.40 -35.59
N ALA A 62 6.66 55.56 -35.95
CA ALA A 62 7.52 54.43 -36.32
C ALA A 62 7.72 53.39 -35.20
N ILE A 63 7.78 53.84 -33.94
CA ILE A 63 7.92 52.96 -32.77
C ILE A 63 6.68 52.08 -32.59
N VAL A 64 5.47 52.60 -32.89
CA VAL A 64 4.22 51.84 -32.77
C VAL A 64 4.19 50.68 -33.78
N VAL A 65 4.62 50.92 -35.02
CA VAL A 65 4.70 49.88 -36.06
C VAL A 65 5.73 48.81 -35.67
N LEU A 66 6.92 49.21 -35.22
CA LEU A 66 7.95 48.27 -34.78
C LEU A 66 7.50 47.44 -33.56
N ALA A 67 6.86 48.09 -32.58
CA ALA A 67 6.32 47.43 -31.40
C ALA A 67 5.21 46.41 -31.74
N ALA A 68 4.33 46.74 -32.68
CA ALA A 68 3.28 45.82 -33.14
C ALA A 68 3.86 44.56 -33.81
N VAL A 69 4.88 44.73 -34.67
CA VAL A 69 5.58 43.60 -35.32
C VAL A 69 6.31 42.74 -34.28
N MET A 70 7.04 43.35 -33.35
CA MET A 70 7.75 42.63 -32.29
C MET A 70 6.79 41.90 -31.33
N LEU A 71 5.66 42.52 -30.97
CA LEU A 71 4.64 41.89 -30.14
C LEU A 71 4.05 40.65 -30.83
N THR A 72 3.77 40.75 -32.13
CA THR A 72 3.29 39.61 -32.94
C THR A 72 4.32 38.48 -32.99
N ALA A 73 5.60 38.80 -33.15
CA ALA A 73 6.69 37.82 -33.11
C ALA A 73 6.81 37.12 -31.75
N ILE A 74 6.71 37.88 -30.64
CA ILE A 74 6.75 37.33 -29.27
C ILE A 74 5.55 36.41 -29.02
N VAL A 75 4.34 36.80 -29.43
CA VAL A 75 3.13 35.96 -29.31
C VAL A 75 3.27 34.69 -30.15
N GLY A 76 3.85 34.78 -31.35
CA GLY A 76 4.15 33.60 -32.18
C GLY A 76 5.13 32.63 -31.53
N LEU A 77 6.20 33.13 -30.89
CA LEU A 77 7.15 32.31 -30.14
C LEU A 77 6.51 31.68 -28.89
N LEU A 78 5.66 32.42 -28.18
CA LEU A 78 4.93 31.92 -27.01
C LEU A 78 3.95 30.81 -27.38
N ALA A 79 3.24 30.95 -28.50
CA ALA A 79 2.39 29.91 -29.08
C ALA A 79 3.16 28.60 -29.34
N VAL A 80 4.33 28.67 -29.99
CA VAL A 80 5.19 27.50 -30.22
C VAL A 80 5.70 26.91 -28.91
N ALA A 81 6.09 27.74 -27.94
CA ALA A 81 6.57 27.28 -26.64
C ALA A 81 5.51 26.49 -25.85
N VAL A 82 4.25 26.94 -25.89
CA VAL A 82 3.13 26.25 -25.22
C VAL A 82 2.81 24.91 -25.88
N ASP A 83 2.70 24.86 -27.22
CA ASP A 83 2.42 23.60 -27.93
C ASP A 83 3.56 22.59 -27.75
N LEU A 84 4.82 23.02 -27.84
CA LEU A 84 5.98 22.15 -27.61
C LEU A 84 6.02 21.64 -26.16
N GLY A 85 5.77 22.51 -25.18
CA GLY A 85 5.69 22.13 -23.76
C GLY A 85 4.59 21.09 -23.50
N TYR A 86 3.43 21.25 -24.14
CA TYR A 86 2.34 20.26 -24.07
C TYR A 86 2.72 18.93 -24.71
N MET A 87 3.37 18.93 -25.88
CA MET A 87 3.84 17.70 -26.53
C MET A 87 4.84 16.92 -25.66
N VAL A 88 5.77 17.63 -25.00
CA VAL A 88 6.72 17.01 -24.06
C VAL A 88 6.01 16.44 -22.83
N LEU A 89 5.02 17.16 -22.28
CA LEU A 89 4.20 16.68 -21.16
C LEU A 89 3.41 15.41 -21.54
N VAL A 90 2.71 15.42 -22.68
CA VAL A 90 1.93 14.28 -23.18
C VAL A 90 2.83 13.06 -23.40
N ARG A 91 4.03 13.25 -23.98
CA ARG A 91 5.02 12.17 -24.17
C ARG A 91 5.56 11.63 -22.85
N SER A 92 5.81 12.49 -21.86
CA SER A 92 6.23 12.08 -20.51
C SER A 92 5.15 11.23 -19.83
N GLN A 93 3.89 11.67 -19.88
CA GLN A 93 2.74 10.91 -19.37
C GLN A 93 2.56 9.56 -20.06
N LEU A 94 2.78 9.50 -21.38
CA LEU A 94 2.78 8.25 -22.14
C LEU A 94 3.93 7.32 -21.72
N GLN A 95 5.12 7.84 -21.42
CA GLN A 95 6.24 7.02 -20.95
C GLN A 95 5.96 6.41 -19.57
N VAL A 96 5.44 7.19 -18.62
CA VAL A 96 5.04 6.69 -17.29
C VAL A 96 3.99 5.58 -17.41
N ALA A 97 3.02 5.74 -18.32
CA ALA A 97 2.03 4.70 -18.61
C ALA A 97 2.66 3.44 -19.22
N ALA A 98 3.60 3.60 -20.16
CA ALA A 98 4.31 2.50 -20.79
C ALA A 98 5.17 1.71 -19.80
N ASP A 99 5.97 2.39 -18.98
CA ASP A 99 6.83 1.78 -17.96
C ASP A 99 5.98 0.99 -16.94
N SER A 100 4.88 1.58 -16.50
CA SER A 100 3.93 0.96 -15.56
C SER A 100 3.23 -0.27 -16.15
N ALA A 101 2.75 -0.18 -17.40
CA ALA A 101 2.10 -1.28 -18.09
C ALA A 101 3.08 -2.41 -18.43
N ALA A 102 4.32 -2.10 -18.84
CA ALA A 102 5.35 -3.08 -19.12
C ALA A 102 5.75 -3.84 -17.86
N LEU A 103 6.01 -3.16 -16.74
CA LEU A 103 6.33 -3.81 -15.46
C LEU A 103 5.21 -4.72 -14.97
N ALA A 104 3.95 -4.26 -15.07
CA ALA A 104 2.79 -5.06 -14.70
C ALA A 104 2.63 -6.28 -15.62
N GLY A 105 2.72 -6.10 -16.95
CA GLY A 105 2.70 -7.20 -17.91
C GLY A 105 3.82 -8.23 -17.65
N ALA A 106 5.04 -7.76 -17.34
CA ALA A 106 6.17 -8.62 -17.01
C ALA A 106 5.96 -9.44 -15.72
N SER A 107 5.15 -8.97 -14.77
CA SER A 107 4.79 -9.75 -13.57
C SER A 107 3.89 -10.94 -13.89
N SER A 108 2.96 -10.79 -14.84
CA SER A 108 2.03 -11.84 -15.29
C SER A 108 2.59 -12.74 -16.41
N LEU A 109 3.89 -12.66 -16.73
CA LEU A 109 4.52 -13.49 -17.77
C LEU A 109 4.34 -15.01 -17.56
N ALA A 110 4.23 -15.47 -16.33
CA ALA A 110 4.02 -16.88 -16.00
C ALA A 110 2.56 -17.36 -16.23
N GLU A 111 1.61 -16.44 -16.32
CA GLU A 111 0.17 -16.74 -16.50
C GLU A 111 -0.20 -16.85 -18.00
N GLY A 112 0.70 -16.42 -18.90
CA GLY A 112 0.53 -16.52 -20.34
C GLY A 112 0.05 -15.23 -21.04
N PRO A 113 0.01 -15.21 -22.39
CA PRO A 113 -0.15 -13.98 -23.17
C PRO A 113 -1.39 -13.15 -22.83
N GLN A 114 -2.54 -13.80 -22.63
CA GLN A 114 -3.80 -13.11 -22.33
C GLN A 114 -3.77 -12.39 -20.98
N ALA A 115 -3.13 -13.00 -19.98
CA ALA A 115 -2.96 -12.39 -18.66
C ALA A 115 -1.98 -11.21 -18.72
N VAL A 116 -0.89 -11.34 -19.50
CA VAL A 116 0.04 -10.22 -19.75
C VAL A 116 -0.68 -9.02 -20.36
N PHE A 117 -1.46 -9.20 -21.43
CA PHE A 117 -2.24 -8.12 -22.03
C PHE A 117 -3.24 -7.51 -21.04
N THR A 118 -4.01 -8.34 -20.35
CA THR A 118 -5.07 -7.90 -19.42
C THR A 118 -4.48 -7.11 -18.24
N THR A 119 -3.36 -7.56 -17.67
CA THR A 119 -2.65 -6.85 -16.61
C THR A 119 -2.00 -5.57 -17.13
N ALA A 120 -1.39 -5.57 -18.33
CA ALA A 120 -0.78 -4.37 -18.92
C ALA A 120 -1.83 -3.27 -19.23
N ASP A 121 -2.96 -3.63 -19.85
CA ASP A 121 -4.04 -2.67 -20.19
C ASP A 121 -4.69 -2.09 -18.92
N ARG A 122 -4.91 -2.93 -17.88
CA ARG A 122 -5.38 -2.44 -16.57
C ARG A 122 -4.45 -1.38 -15.98
N PHE A 123 -3.13 -1.59 -16.05
CA PHE A 123 -2.16 -0.61 -15.53
C PHE A 123 -2.05 0.63 -16.41
N ALA A 124 -2.11 0.50 -17.74
CA ALA A 124 -2.18 1.64 -18.66
C ALA A 124 -3.40 2.55 -18.35
N ARG A 125 -4.56 1.94 -18.06
CA ARG A 125 -5.81 2.64 -17.70
C ARG A 125 -5.77 3.40 -16.37
N TYR A 126 -4.83 3.13 -15.48
CA TYR A 126 -4.62 3.94 -14.27
C TYR A 126 -3.96 5.30 -14.60
N HIS A 127 -3.39 5.45 -15.79
CA HIS A 127 -2.74 6.68 -16.23
C HIS A 127 -3.63 7.49 -17.18
N THR A 128 -3.39 8.79 -17.19
CA THR A 128 -3.99 9.73 -18.15
C THR A 128 -2.90 10.53 -18.83
N SER A 129 -3.10 10.87 -20.11
CA SER A 129 -2.20 11.74 -20.86
C SER A 129 -2.99 12.85 -21.52
N GLY A 130 -2.60 14.11 -21.27
CA GLY A 130 -3.31 15.29 -21.76
C GLY A 130 -4.81 15.31 -21.39
N GLY A 131 -5.17 14.82 -20.20
CA GLY A 131 -6.55 14.75 -19.70
C GLY A 131 -7.40 13.60 -20.25
N CYS A 132 -6.84 12.71 -21.08
CA CYS A 132 -7.53 11.56 -21.64
C CYS A 132 -7.04 10.26 -20.99
N GLN A 133 -7.93 9.31 -20.70
CA GLN A 133 -7.55 7.98 -20.22
C GLN A 133 -6.89 7.16 -21.33
N LEU A 134 -5.89 6.37 -20.95
CA LEU A 134 -5.14 5.52 -21.87
C LEU A 134 -5.69 4.09 -21.87
N PHE A 135 -5.50 3.39 -22.99
CA PHE A 135 -5.81 1.97 -23.17
C PHE A 135 -4.81 1.36 -24.16
N LEU A 136 -4.68 0.04 -24.18
CA LEU A 136 -3.83 -0.70 -25.10
C LEU A 136 -4.65 -1.45 -26.15
N LEU A 137 -4.14 -1.51 -27.38
CA LEU A 137 -4.56 -2.50 -28.38
C LEU A 137 -3.76 -3.80 -28.19
N HIS A 138 -4.21 -4.93 -28.73
CA HIS A 138 -3.41 -6.17 -28.65
C HIS A 138 -2.03 -6.00 -29.28
N ASP A 139 -1.95 -5.31 -30.42
CA ASP A 139 -0.70 -5.00 -31.13
C ASP A 139 0.22 -4.02 -30.36
N ASP A 140 -0.24 -3.43 -29.25
CA ASP A 140 0.61 -2.61 -28.37
C ASP A 140 1.43 -3.44 -27.38
N VAL A 141 1.12 -4.73 -27.19
CA VAL A 141 1.76 -5.60 -26.20
C VAL A 141 2.46 -6.77 -26.91
N GLU A 142 3.78 -6.66 -27.03
CA GLU A 142 4.61 -7.65 -27.70
C GLU A 142 5.39 -8.48 -26.68
N LEU A 143 5.35 -9.80 -26.83
CA LEU A 143 6.15 -10.75 -26.04
C LEU A 143 7.48 -11.03 -26.73
N GLY A 144 8.53 -11.22 -25.93
CA GLY A 144 9.86 -11.47 -26.47
C GLY A 144 10.90 -11.87 -25.45
N PHE A 145 12.14 -11.94 -25.94
CA PHE A 145 13.32 -12.19 -25.14
C PHE A 145 14.19 -10.93 -25.07
N TRP A 146 14.47 -10.48 -23.86
CA TRP A 146 15.48 -9.48 -23.55
C TRP A 146 16.84 -10.15 -23.36
N ASP A 147 17.77 -9.89 -24.27
CA ASP A 147 19.17 -10.29 -24.11
C ASP A 147 19.92 -9.25 -23.25
N ARG A 148 20.40 -9.68 -22.09
CA ARG A 148 21.16 -8.84 -21.15
C ARG A 148 22.55 -8.45 -21.68
N LYS A 149 23.14 -9.22 -22.58
CA LYS A 149 24.48 -8.97 -23.14
C LYS A 149 24.42 -7.87 -24.21
N THR A 150 23.52 -7.99 -25.17
CA THR A 150 23.35 -6.98 -26.24
C THR A 150 22.49 -5.79 -25.78
N ARG A 151 21.65 -5.97 -24.75
CA ARG A 151 20.62 -5.03 -24.28
C ARG A 151 19.55 -4.76 -25.33
N GLU A 152 19.14 -5.82 -26.02
CA GLU A 152 18.15 -5.79 -27.09
C GLU A 152 16.91 -6.62 -26.75
N PHE A 153 15.77 -6.18 -27.24
CA PHE A 153 14.52 -6.93 -27.20
C PHE A 153 14.31 -7.65 -28.53
N LEU A 154 14.34 -8.98 -28.49
CA LEU A 154 14.05 -9.86 -29.60
C LEU A 154 12.57 -10.28 -29.54
N PRO A 155 11.70 -9.78 -30.42
CA PRO A 155 10.28 -10.18 -30.43
C PRO A 155 10.15 -11.65 -30.82
N GLY A 156 9.30 -12.39 -30.11
CA GLY A 156 9.10 -13.81 -30.40
C GLY A 156 8.49 -14.61 -29.23
N VAL A 157 7.94 -15.78 -29.55
CA VAL A 157 7.23 -16.63 -28.59
C VAL A 157 8.11 -17.69 -27.89
N ASN A 158 9.36 -17.83 -28.32
CA ASN A 158 10.28 -18.84 -27.78
C ASN A 158 11.14 -18.24 -26.67
N GLY A 159 11.09 -18.84 -25.47
CA GLY A 159 11.92 -18.42 -24.33
C GLY A 159 11.56 -17.06 -23.74
N ILE A 160 10.29 -16.64 -23.83
CA ILE A 160 9.81 -15.32 -23.40
C ILE A 160 10.27 -15.01 -21.96
N ASN A 161 11.03 -13.93 -21.80
CA ASN A 161 11.39 -13.38 -20.49
C ASN A 161 11.02 -11.89 -20.37
N ALA A 162 10.46 -11.27 -21.41
CA ALA A 162 10.20 -9.84 -21.45
C ALA A 162 8.92 -9.47 -22.22
N VAL A 163 8.41 -8.29 -21.89
CA VAL A 163 7.26 -7.66 -22.53
C VAL A 163 7.67 -6.27 -22.99
N ARG A 164 7.39 -5.95 -24.26
CA ARG A 164 7.45 -4.59 -24.81
C ARG A 164 6.02 -4.04 -24.89
N VAL A 165 5.80 -2.85 -24.32
CA VAL A 165 4.50 -2.16 -24.37
C VAL A 165 4.65 -0.81 -25.06
N CYS A 166 3.77 -0.54 -26.02
CA CYS A 166 3.64 0.74 -26.70
C CYS A 166 2.37 1.45 -26.23
N VAL A 167 2.47 2.68 -25.73
CA VAL A 167 1.30 3.50 -25.37
C VAL A 167 1.22 4.69 -26.30
N ARG A 168 0.05 4.90 -26.90
CA ARG A 168 -0.15 5.90 -27.96
C ARG A 168 -1.36 6.81 -27.73
N ARG A 169 -1.16 8.10 -28.04
CA ARG A 169 -2.21 9.05 -28.40
C ARG A 169 -2.10 9.30 -29.90
N SER A 170 -2.93 8.63 -30.70
CA SER A 170 -2.84 8.72 -32.17
C SER A 170 -4.20 8.66 -32.84
N ALA A 171 -4.27 9.11 -34.10
CA ALA A 171 -5.46 8.97 -34.92
C ALA A 171 -5.88 7.51 -35.08
N ALA A 172 -4.91 6.59 -35.20
CA ALA A 172 -5.15 5.14 -35.26
C ALA A 172 -5.76 4.55 -33.99
N ALA A 173 -5.46 5.11 -32.81
CA ALA A 173 -6.08 4.75 -31.54
C ALA A 173 -7.31 5.63 -31.20
N GLY A 174 -7.79 6.47 -32.14
CA GLY A 174 -8.96 7.34 -31.96
C GLY A 174 -8.80 8.46 -30.93
N ASN A 175 -7.59 8.65 -30.37
CA ASN A 175 -7.32 9.53 -29.22
C ASN A 175 -6.13 10.51 -29.43
N PRO A 176 -5.91 11.09 -30.62
CA PRO A 176 -4.75 11.94 -30.90
C PRO A 176 -4.67 13.15 -29.95
N ALA A 177 -3.48 13.69 -29.72
CA ALA A 177 -3.29 14.81 -28.80
C ALA A 177 -3.66 16.14 -29.49
N PRO A 178 -4.59 16.95 -28.95
CA PRO A 178 -4.95 18.24 -29.54
C PRO A 178 -3.84 19.27 -29.34
N LEU A 179 -3.58 20.11 -30.34
CA LEU A 179 -2.70 21.28 -30.23
C LEU A 179 -3.52 22.55 -29.93
N PHE A 180 -2.91 23.56 -29.33
CA PHE A 180 -3.57 24.81 -28.98
C PHE A 180 -3.44 25.86 -30.08
N PHE A 181 -2.21 26.28 -30.40
CA PHE A 181 -1.95 27.42 -31.28
C PHE A 181 -1.61 27.01 -32.72
N ALA A 182 -0.97 25.85 -32.92
CA ALA A 182 -0.70 25.26 -34.23
C ALA A 182 -1.98 25.02 -35.06
N ARG A 183 -3.16 25.06 -34.43
CA ARG A 183 -4.47 25.11 -35.08
C ARG A 183 -4.59 26.26 -36.08
N ALA A 184 -3.97 27.42 -35.80
CA ALA A 184 -3.93 28.57 -36.71
C ALA A 184 -3.11 28.29 -37.98
N LEU A 185 -2.22 27.29 -37.95
CA LEU A 185 -1.43 26.79 -39.08
C LEU A 185 -2.04 25.50 -39.70
N GLY A 186 -3.30 25.18 -39.38
CA GLY A 186 -3.99 24.00 -39.89
C GLY A 186 -3.60 22.67 -39.22
N LYS A 187 -2.79 22.68 -38.15
CA LYS A 187 -2.41 21.49 -37.39
C LYS A 187 -3.23 21.40 -36.10
N THR A 188 -4.31 20.63 -36.15
CA THR A 188 -5.26 20.49 -35.02
C THR A 188 -4.85 19.46 -33.98
N THR A 189 -4.14 18.42 -34.39
CA THR A 189 -3.69 17.33 -33.53
C THR A 189 -2.27 16.89 -33.88
N VAL A 190 -1.66 16.13 -32.97
CA VAL A 190 -0.40 15.42 -33.15
C VAL A 190 -0.51 14.00 -32.61
N ASP A 191 0.13 13.07 -33.31
CA ASP A 191 0.24 11.68 -32.90
C ASP A 191 1.53 11.49 -32.10
N LEU A 192 1.42 10.92 -30.90
CA LEU A 192 2.53 10.71 -29.96
C LEU A 192 2.46 9.30 -29.39
N SER A 193 3.61 8.66 -29.24
CA SER A 193 3.75 7.35 -28.61
C SER A 193 4.98 7.29 -27.72
N ALA A 194 4.94 6.37 -26.76
CA ALA A 194 6.07 6.00 -25.91
C ALA A 194 6.13 4.47 -25.82
N GLN A 195 7.32 3.92 -25.59
CA GLN A 195 7.54 2.49 -25.48
C GLN A 195 8.39 2.17 -24.26
N ALA A 196 8.10 1.04 -23.63
CA ALA A 196 8.85 0.50 -22.51
C ALA A 196 9.06 -1.00 -22.70
N VAL A 197 10.17 -1.52 -22.16
CA VAL A 197 10.46 -2.95 -22.13
C VAL A 197 10.75 -3.34 -20.69
N ALA A 198 10.06 -4.35 -20.19
CA ALA A 198 10.29 -4.92 -18.86
C ALA A 198 10.61 -6.41 -19.00
N ALA A 199 11.68 -6.84 -18.32
CA ALA A 199 12.16 -8.22 -18.36
C ALA A 199 12.13 -8.85 -16.95
N ARG A 200 11.59 -10.07 -16.86
CA ARG A 200 11.66 -10.90 -15.66
C ARG A 200 13.01 -11.63 -15.65
N ILE A 201 13.93 -11.12 -14.85
CA ILE A 201 15.22 -11.76 -14.59
C ILE A 201 15.02 -12.81 -13.47
N PRO A 202 15.49 -14.06 -13.63
CA PRO A 202 15.53 -15.03 -12.54
C PRO A 202 16.29 -14.45 -11.33
N ARG A 203 15.77 -14.66 -10.13
CA ARG A 203 16.41 -14.26 -8.87
C ARG A 203 16.57 -15.50 -8.01
N ASP A 204 17.80 -15.79 -7.63
CA ASP A 204 18.09 -16.79 -6.61
C ASP A 204 17.82 -16.16 -5.24
N ILE A 205 16.94 -16.78 -4.45
CA ILE A 205 16.58 -16.34 -3.10
C ILE A 205 17.02 -17.43 -2.14
N VAL A 206 17.85 -17.07 -1.16
CA VAL A 206 18.27 -17.96 -0.07
C VAL A 206 17.54 -17.54 1.20
N PHE A 207 16.69 -18.42 1.72
CA PHE A 207 16.08 -18.25 3.03
C PHE A 207 16.99 -18.89 4.08
N VAL A 208 17.53 -18.06 4.97
CA VAL A 208 18.19 -18.53 6.20
C VAL A 208 17.18 -18.39 7.32
N VAL A 209 16.59 -19.52 7.72
CA VAL A 209 15.67 -19.59 8.86
C VAL A 209 16.48 -20.02 10.07
N ASP A 210 16.43 -19.25 11.15
CA ASP A 210 17.02 -19.67 12.41
C ASP A 210 16.21 -20.84 12.98
N VAL A 211 16.92 -21.86 13.47
CA VAL A 211 16.32 -23.05 14.12
C VAL A 211 16.42 -22.94 15.65
N SER A 212 17.05 -21.88 16.17
CA SER A 212 17.00 -21.54 17.58
C SER A 212 15.58 -21.19 18.02
N GLU A 213 15.28 -21.41 19.30
CA GLU A 213 13.94 -21.18 19.88
C GLU A 213 13.56 -19.69 19.99
N SER A 214 14.42 -18.77 19.50
CA SER A 214 14.23 -17.32 19.57
C SER A 214 13.12 -16.79 18.66
N MET A 215 12.93 -17.38 17.47
CA MET A 215 11.87 -16.96 16.53
C MET A 215 10.46 -17.46 16.90
N ASN A 216 10.34 -18.30 17.94
CA ASN A 216 9.10 -19.04 18.22
C ASN A 216 7.97 -18.15 18.82
N ASP A 217 8.32 -17.08 19.54
CA ASP A 217 7.33 -16.19 20.18
C ASP A 217 6.62 -15.27 19.18
N GLU A 218 7.31 -14.85 18.12
CA GLU A 218 6.79 -13.89 17.14
C GLU A 218 5.78 -14.52 16.15
N THR A 219 5.71 -15.86 16.15
CA THR A 219 4.86 -16.65 15.24
C THR A 219 3.78 -17.48 15.95
N GLU A 220 3.55 -17.31 17.27
CA GLU A 220 2.56 -18.11 18.00
C GLU A 220 1.11 -17.75 17.58
N PRO A 221 0.35 -18.66 16.92
CA PRO A 221 -0.96 -18.31 16.36
C PRO A 221 -1.96 -17.83 17.41
N ALA A 222 -1.90 -18.40 18.61
CA ALA A 222 -2.93 -18.27 19.64
C ALA A 222 -3.11 -16.84 20.20
N TRP A 223 -2.06 -16.01 20.20
CA TRP A 223 -2.14 -14.63 20.70
C TRP A 223 -1.49 -13.59 19.77
N ALA A 224 -0.46 -13.97 19.00
CA ALA A 224 0.17 -13.04 18.07
C ALA A 224 -0.79 -12.60 16.96
N THR A 225 -1.70 -13.49 16.52
CA THR A 225 -2.74 -13.18 15.53
C THR A 225 -3.64 -12.02 15.96
N ASP A 226 -4.18 -12.09 17.17
CA ASP A 226 -5.09 -11.07 17.69
C ASP A 226 -4.36 -9.77 18.01
N LEU A 227 -3.12 -9.87 18.52
CA LEU A 227 -2.24 -8.70 18.69
C LEU A 227 -1.91 -8.03 17.35
N LEU A 228 -1.64 -8.79 16.29
CA LEU A 228 -1.39 -8.23 14.95
C LEU A 228 -2.63 -7.48 14.43
N ASN A 229 -3.82 -8.08 14.54
CA ASN A 229 -5.08 -7.44 14.17
C ASN A 229 -5.33 -6.15 14.98
N GLN A 230 -4.98 -6.12 16.27
CA GLN A 230 -5.09 -4.94 17.13
C GLN A 230 -4.05 -3.85 16.78
N VAL A 231 -2.79 -4.24 16.55
CA VAL A 231 -1.68 -3.32 16.23
C VAL A 231 -1.87 -2.66 14.87
N PHE A 232 -2.38 -3.42 13.90
CA PHE A 232 -2.73 -2.97 12.55
C PHE A 232 -4.24 -2.75 12.42
N SER A 233 -4.81 -1.89 13.26
CA SER A 233 -6.26 -1.57 13.31
C SER A 233 -6.88 -1.17 11.96
N ASP A 234 -6.09 -0.61 11.04
CA ASP A 234 -6.52 -0.22 9.69
C ASP A 234 -6.69 -1.46 8.75
N TYR A 235 -6.19 -2.63 9.19
CA TYR A 235 -6.27 -3.94 8.53
C TYR A 235 -6.71 -5.02 9.56
N PRO A 236 -7.93 -4.95 10.11
CA PRO A 236 -8.36 -5.67 11.32
C PRO A 236 -8.43 -7.21 11.18
N THR A 237 -8.15 -7.76 10.00
CA THR A 237 -8.15 -9.19 9.68
C THR A 237 -6.81 -9.70 9.17
N VAL A 238 -5.76 -8.87 9.14
CA VAL A 238 -4.47 -9.21 8.49
C VAL A 238 -3.80 -10.44 9.11
N GLY A 239 -3.79 -10.54 10.44
CA GLY A 239 -3.25 -11.72 11.13
C GLY A 239 -4.07 -12.97 10.82
N THR A 240 -5.40 -12.85 10.88
CA THR A 240 -6.32 -13.97 10.64
C THR A 240 -6.26 -14.48 9.19
N GLU A 241 -6.12 -13.59 8.22
CA GLU A 241 -5.93 -13.93 6.80
C GLU A 241 -4.62 -14.68 6.57
N LEU A 242 -3.52 -14.19 7.15
CA LEU A 242 -2.21 -14.83 7.07
C LEU A 242 -2.22 -16.21 7.73
N MET A 243 -2.77 -16.34 8.94
CA MET A 243 -2.83 -17.63 9.64
C MET A 243 -3.72 -18.65 8.95
N ARG A 244 -4.85 -18.24 8.36
CA ARG A 244 -5.68 -19.14 7.55
C ARG A 244 -4.94 -19.67 6.32
N ARG A 245 -4.12 -18.84 5.65
CA ARG A 245 -3.28 -19.32 4.53
C ARG A 245 -2.26 -20.35 5.01
N VAL A 246 -1.57 -20.07 6.11
CA VAL A 246 -0.62 -21.00 6.72
C VAL A 246 -1.29 -22.33 7.12
N TYR A 247 -2.49 -22.30 7.70
CA TYR A 247 -3.26 -23.49 8.05
C TYR A 247 -3.71 -24.28 6.81
N HIS A 248 -4.15 -23.59 5.76
CA HIS A 248 -4.50 -24.21 4.47
C HIS A 248 -3.27 -24.89 3.84
N ASP A 249 -2.14 -24.18 3.77
CA ASP A 249 -0.91 -24.64 3.11
C ASP A 249 -0.26 -25.83 3.85
N PHE A 250 -0.40 -25.90 5.17
CA PHE A 250 0.01 -27.07 5.97
C PHE A 250 -1.07 -28.16 6.10
N GLY A 251 -2.27 -27.96 5.53
CA GLY A 251 -3.36 -28.95 5.61
C GLY A 251 -3.96 -29.12 7.01
N PHE A 252 -3.89 -28.11 7.88
CA PHE A 252 -4.50 -28.10 9.21
C PHE A 252 -6.01 -27.79 9.18
N GLY A 253 -6.54 -27.33 8.04
CA GLY A 253 -7.96 -27.02 7.85
C GLY A 253 -8.29 -25.57 8.15
N ASP A 254 -9.46 -25.30 8.71
CA ASP A 254 -9.89 -23.94 9.04
C ASP A 254 -9.13 -23.37 10.24
N TYR A 255 -8.88 -22.05 10.22
CA TYR A 255 -8.29 -21.29 11.31
C TYR A 255 -9.36 -20.38 11.96
N PRO A 256 -9.48 -20.32 13.31
CA PRO A 256 -8.69 -21.04 14.33
C PRO A 256 -9.12 -22.50 14.53
N GLY A 257 -10.10 -22.99 13.78
CA GLY A 257 -10.62 -24.36 13.89
C GLY A 257 -11.53 -24.56 15.09
N ASN A 258 -11.64 -25.80 15.57
CA ASN A 258 -12.39 -26.13 16.77
C ASN A 258 -11.55 -25.83 18.01
N LEU A 259 -11.98 -24.87 18.82
CA LEU A 259 -11.33 -24.52 20.09
C LEU A 259 -11.98 -25.29 21.24
N GLU A 260 -11.16 -25.85 22.11
CA GLU A 260 -11.59 -26.43 23.39
C GLU A 260 -10.64 -26.03 24.52
N HIS A 261 -11.18 -25.81 25.73
CA HIS A 261 -10.37 -25.60 26.92
C HIS A 261 -9.90 -26.94 27.53
N ILE A 262 -8.81 -26.91 28.30
CA ILE A 262 -8.23 -28.11 28.92
C ILE A 262 -9.28 -28.79 29.81
N GLY A 263 -9.50 -30.09 29.61
CA GLY A 263 -10.43 -30.86 30.41
C GLY A 263 -11.89 -30.82 29.93
N GLN A 264 -12.23 -30.00 28.91
CA GLN A 264 -13.60 -29.89 28.36
C GLN A 264 -14.26 -31.24 28.01
N PRO A 265 -13.58 -32.25 27.43
CA PRO A 265 -14.18 -33.56 27.13
C PRO A 265 -14.65 -34.34 28.36
N TRP A 266 -14.16 -33.98 29.55
CA TRP A 266 -14.52 -34.57 30.84
C TRP A 266 -15.45 -33.69 31.68
N GLY A 267 -16.02 -32.62 31.10
CA GLY A 267 -16.97 -31.73 31.77
C GLY A 267 -16.35 -30.72 32.75
N VAL A 268 -15.02 -30.53 32.70
CA VAL A 268 -14.32 -29.50 33.47
C VAL A 268 -14.76 -28.11 33.03
N SER A 269 -14.86 -27.15 33.96
CA SER A 269 -15.25 -25.77 33.62
C SER A 269 -14.10 -24.99 32.94
N ALA A 270 -14.45 -24.01 32.11
CA ALA A 270 -13.47 -23.10 31.50
C ALA A 270 -12.95 -22.11 32.55
N SER A 271 -12.01 -22.54 33.39
CA SER A 271 -11.45 -21.77 34.51
C SER A 271 -9.91 -21.86 34.55
N GLU A 272 -9.28 -20.96 35.30
CA GLU A 272 -7.85 -21.04 35.63
C GLU A 272 -7.50 -22.31 36.45
N TYR A 273 -8.50 -22.92 37.09
CA TYR A 273 -8.39 -24.15 37.87
C TYR A 273 -8.66 -25.42 37.06
N ALA A 274 -8.96 -25.34 35.75
CA ALA A 274 -9.38 -26.49 34.95
C ALA A 274 -8.43 -27.70 35.05
N TYR A 275 -7.11 -27.47 35.05
CA TYR A 275 -6.13 -28.54 35.24
C TYR A 275 -6.13 -29.12 36.67
N ALA A 276 -6.38 -28.30 37.69
CA ALA A 276 -6.49 -28.74 39.08
C ALA A 276 -7.79 -29.53 39.33
N GLU A 277 -8.91 -29.08 38.76
CA GLU A 277 -10.19 -29.82 38.75
C GLU A 277 -10.01 -31.21 38.12
N LEU A 278 -9.38 -31.27 36.94
CA LEU A 278 -9.10 -32.50 36.19
C LEU A 278 -8.21 -33.49 36.96
N THR A 279 -7.28 -33.00 37.80
CA THR A 279 -6.29 -33.80 38.54
C THR A 279 -6.60 -34.06 40.02
N SER A 280 -7.75 -33.59 40.49
CA SER A 280 -8.21 -33.75 41.87
C SER A 280 -8.54 -35.21 42.24
N ASN A 281 -8.50 -35.54 43.55
CA ASN A 281 -8.75 -36.90 44.07
C ASN A 281 -10.10 -37.49 43.61
N ASP A 282 -11.12 -36.64 43.55
CA ASP A 282 -12.51 -37.00 43.23
C ASP A 282 -12.93 -36.41 41.87
N GLY A 283 -11.95 -35.95 41.08
CA GLY A 283 -12.14 -35.26 39.81
C GLY A 283 -12.56 -36.19 38.66
N PRO A 284 -12.79 -35.64 37.46
CA PRO A 284 -13.28 -36.42 36.33
C PRO A 284 -12.35 -37.58 35.92
N LEU A 285 -11.03 -37.46 36.12
CA LEU A 285 -10.08 -38.55 35.85
C LEU A 285 -10.00 -39.62 36.95
N ALA A 286 -10.60 -39.41 38.12
CA ALA A 286 -10.70 -40.45 39.15
C ALA A 286 -11.83 -41.45 38.89
N GLN A 287 -12.75 -41.12 37.96
CA GLN A 287 -13.98 -41.87 37.74
C GLN A 287 -13.73 -43.31 37.21
N PRO A 288 -14.52 -44.31 37.63
CA PRO A 288 -14.36 -45.70 37.18
C PRO A 288 -14.54 -45.93 35.66
N SER A 289 -15.16 -44.98 34.97
CA SER A 289 -15.33 -44.97 33.50
C SER A 289 -14.04 -44.64 32.73
N VAL A 290 -13.09 -43.94 33.34
CA VAL A 290 -11.83 -43.55 32.71
C VAL A 290 -10.89 -44.76 32.61
N PRO A 291 -10.24 -45.04 31.47
CA PRO A 291 -9.33 -46.19 31.34
C PRO A 291 -8.21 -46.17 32.40
N ALA A 292 -7.85 -47.34 32.93
CA ALA A 292 -6.93 -47.46 34.07
C ALA A 292 -5.55 -46.79 33.85
N VAL A 293 -5.08 -46.70 32.60
CA VAL A 293 -3.83 -46.01 32.23
C VAL A 293 -3.86 -44.49 32.43
N TYR A 294 -5.06 -43.89 32.47
CA TYR A 294 -5.28 -42.45 32.67
C TYR A 294 -5.96 -42.15 34.02
N ARG A 295 -6.42 -43.18 34.74
CA ARG A 295 -7.27 -43.02 35.92
C ARG A 295 -6.45 -42.64 37.16
N ILE A 296 -6.80 -41.51 37.75
CA ILE A 296 -6.21 -41.03 39.00
C ILE A 296 -6.71 -41.89 40.17
N GLN A 297 -5.82 -42.22 41.10
CA GLN A 297 -6.10 -42.97 42.31
C GLN A 297 -5.75 -42.12 43.55
N PRO A 298 -6.43 -42.32 44.69
CA PRO A 298 -6.16 -41.55 45.91
C PRO A 298 -4.70 -41.61 46.39
N GLY A 299 -3.99 -42.71 46.09
CA GLY A 299 -2.58 -42.91 46.44
C GLY A 299 -1.57 -42.41 45.39
N ASP A 300 -2.01 -41.86 44.25
CA ASP A 300 -1.09 -41.30 43.25
C ASP A 300 -0.43 -40.02 43.78
N ASP A 301 0.88 -39.88 43.57
CA ASP A 301 1.60 -38.63 43.79
C ASP A 301 1.36 -37.60 42.67
N ALA A 302 1.85 -36.37 42.85
CA ALA A 302 1.64 -35.29 41.88
C ALA A 302 2.26 -35.59 40.49
N ALA A 303 3.40 -36.28 40.44
CA ALA A 303 4.07 -36.64 39.18
C ALA A 303 3.29 -37.73 38.41
N THR A 304 2.75 -38.72 39.12
CA THR A 304 1.90 -39.78 38.56
C THR A 304 0.59 -39.20 38.02
N ARG A 305 -0.04 -38.28 38.77
CA ARG A 305 -1.26 -37.56 38.32
C ARG A 305 -1.00 -36.74 37.07
N LYS A 306 0.10 -35.96 37.04
CA LYS A 306 0.51 -35.19 35.86
C LYS A 306 0.64 -36.12 34.65
N THR A 307 1.40 -37.21 34.78
CA THR A 307 1.62 -38.17 33.69
C THR A 307 0.31 -38.77 33.18
N LYS A 308 -0.58 -39.21 34.07
CA LYS A 308 -1.89 -39.76 33.71
C LYS A 308 -2.79 -38.74 33.01
N ALA A 309 -2.90 -37.53 33.55
CA ALA A 309 -3.75 -36.47 33.01
C ALA A 309 -3.23 -35.93 31.67
N TYR A 310 -1.92 -35.70 31.55
CA TYR A 310 -1.32 -35.29 30.28
C TYR A 310 -1.48 -36.36 29.22
N SER A 311 -1.28 -37.63 29.56
CA SER A 311 -1.53 -38.74 28.62
C SER A 311 -3.00 -38.79 28.15
N ALA A 312 -3.95 -38.51 29.05
CA ALA A 312 -5.38 -38.40 28.70
C ALA A 312 -5.65 -37.23 27.73
N ILE A 313 -5.11 -36.05 28.04
CA ILE A 313 -5.26 -34.84 27.21
C ILE A 313 -4.66 -35.07 25.81
N ILE A 314 -3.48 -35.66 25.72
CA ILE A 314 -2.81 -35.96 24.44
C ILE A 314 -3.68 -36.89 23.59
N ASP A 315 -4.12 -38.03 24.15
CA ASP A 315 -4.75 -39.10 23.38
C ASP A 315 -6.25 -38.86 23.07
N TYR A 316 -6.98 -38.11 23.91
CA TYR A 316 -8.42 -37.86 23.73
C TYR A 316 -8.79 -36.45 23.30
N GLN A 317 -7.98 -35.45 23.66
CA GLN A 317 -8.25 -34.04 23.34
C GLN A 317 -7.39 -33.56 22.17
N ILE A 318 -6.06 -33.54 22.32
CA ILE A 318 -5.15 -33.06 21.27
C ILE A 318 -5.24 -33.92 20.01
N ALA A 319 -5.25 -35.25 20.12
CA ALA A 319 -5.34 -36.13 18.95
C ALA A 319 -6.63 -35.96 18.13
N ARG A 320 -7.71 -35.47 18.75
CA ARG A 320 -8.97 -35.16 18.07
C ARG A 320 -9.00 -33.76 17.47
N LEU A 321 -8.41 -32.77 18.14
CA LEU A 321 -8.40 -31.37 17.71
C LEU A 321 -7.32 -31.07 16.66
N MET A 322 -6.17 -31.74 16.77
CA MET A 322 -4.98 -31.49 15.97
C MET A 322 -4.43 -32.81 15.37
N PRO A 323 -5.22 -33.55 14.56
CA PRO A 323 -4.82 -34.86 14.03
C PRO A 323 -3.57 -34.81 13.14
N ASN A 324 -3.32 -33.66 12.50
CA ASN A 324 -2.18 -33.42 11.62
C ASN A 324 -0.96 -32.79 12.35
N ALA A 325 -0.98 -32.68 13.68
CA ALA A 325 0.15 -32.14 14.45
C ALA A 325 1.39 -33.03 14.35
N ASN A 326 2.56 -32.39 14.36
CA ASN A 326 3.86 -33.04 14.30
C ASN A 326 4.73 -32.57 15.47
N PRO A 327 5.21 -33.47 16.36
CA PRO A 327 5.11 -34.92 16.28
C PRO A 327 3.70 -35.41 16.62
N PRO A 328 3.23 -36.55 16.08
CA PRO A 328 1.85 -37.00 16.27
C PRO A 328 1.43 -37.04 17.75
N PRO A 329 0.21 -36.58 18.11
CA PRO A 329 -0.30 -36.60 19.48
C PRO A 329 -0.53 -38.04 19.93
N ASN A 330 0.44 -38.57 20.67
CA ASN A 330 0.47 -39.93 21.19
C ASN A 330 1.28 -39.99 22.48
N SER A 331 0.60 -40.28 23.60
CA SER A 331 1.19 -40.31 24.94
C SER A 331 2.21 -41.43 25.17
N ARG A 332 2.29 -42.42 24.29
CA ARG A 332 3.25 -43.55 24.41
C ARG A 332 4.54 -43.32 23.64
N VAL A 333 4.48 -42.54 22.57
CA VAL A 333 5.61 -42.32 21.66
C VAL A 333 6.22 -40.93 21.85
N ASN A 334 5.38 -39.89 21.98
CA ASN A 334 5.80 -38.49 21.91
C ASN A 334 5.57 -37.73 23.23
N TYR A 335 5.42 -38.44 24.36
CA TYR A 335 5.10 -37.84 25.66
C TYR A 335 6.03 -36.68 26.03
N ALA A 336 7.35 -36.84 25.89
CA ALA A 336 8.32 -35.82 26.30
C ALA A 336 8.18 -34.48 25.55
N TYR A 337 7.71 -34.51 24.29
CA TYR A 337 7.37 -33.29 23.54
C TYR A 337 6.06 -32.68 24.07
N TRP A 338 5.01 -33.50 24.15
CA TRP A 338 3.68 -33.02 24.49
C TRP A 338 3.53 -32.64 25.96
N GLU A 339 4.30 -33.22 26.88
CA GLU A 339 4.43 -32.76 28.26
C GLU A 339 4.91 -31.32 28.31
N LYS A 340 5.93 -30.98 27.51
CA LYS A 340 6.49 -29.62 27.48
C LYS A 340 5.56 -28.63 26.79
N TYR A 341 4.81 -29.07 25.79
CA TYR A 341 3.72 -28.27 25.21
C TYR A 341 2.62 -28.00 26.25
N LEU A 342 2.23 -29.02 27.04
CA LEU A 342 1.25 -28.88 28.12
C LEU A 342 1.77 -28.01 29.27
N ASP A 343 3.05 -28.16 29.69
CA ASP A 343 3.74 -27.29 30.65
C ASP A 343 3.79 -25.82 30.17
N TYR A 344 3.82 -25.59 28.85
CA TYR A 344 3.86 -24.25 28.26
C TYR A 344 2.48 -23.57 28.24
N ILE A 345 1.41 -24.30 27.88
CA ILE A 345 0.05 -23.74 27.83
C ILE A 345 -0.64 -23.71 29.21
N VAL A 346 -0.34 -24.65 30.11
CA VAL A 346 -0.86 -24.67 31.48
C VAL A 346 -0.06 -23.69 32.33
N THR A 347 -0.51 -22.44 32.40
CA THR A 347 0.14 -21.45 33.28
C THR A 347 -0.05 -21.80 34.75
N ALA A 348 1.04 -21.83 35.51
CA ALA A 348 0.97 -21.94 36.97
C ALA A 348 0.41 -20.64 37.58
N GLU A 349 -0.79 -20.72 38.16
CA GLU A 349 -1.38 -19.68 39.00
C GLU A 349 -0.93 -19.85 40.46
N PRO A 350 -0.15 -18.92 41.06
CA PRO A 350 0.04 -18.91 42.50
C PRO A 350 -1.22 -18.41 43.20
N LEU A 351 -1.75 -19.18 44.14
CA LEU A 351 -2.83 -18.76 45.05
C LEU A 351 -2.33 -17.55 45.86
N GLN A 352 -2.77 -16.34 45.51
CA GLN A 352 -1.97 -15.13 45.76
C GLN A 352 -1.89 -14.64 47.20
N SER A 353 -0.71 -14.11 47.54
CA SER A 353 -0.58 -12.70 47.93
C SER A 353 0.76 -12.13 47.47
N GLY A 354 0.76 -11.01 46.74
CA GLY A 354 1.96 -10.35 46.20
C GLY A 354 2.34 -10.82 44.80
N SER A 355 2.06 -9.99 43.78
CA SER A 355 2.00 -10.44 42.39
C SER A 355 3.30 -10.33 41.60
N ALA A 356 3.64 -11.43 40.92
CA ALA A 356 4.21 -11.42 39.57
C ALA A 356 3.73 -12.69 38.82
N PRO A 357 2.70 -12.62 37.96
CA PRO A 357 2.36 -13.69 37.02
C PRO A 357 3.28 -13.60 35.79
N LYS A 358 3.66 -14.67 35.08
CA LYS A 358 3.51 -16.13 35.24
C LYS A 358 4.73 -16.74 34.57
N GLN A 359 5.50 -17.61 35.24
CA GLN A 359 6.47 -18.43 34.52
C GLN A 359 5.68 -19.48 33.72
N ARG A 360 5.65 -19.36 32.37
CA ARG A 360 5.29 -20.49 31.50
C ARG A 360 6.33 -21.59 31.71
N GLY A 361 5.92 -22.86 31.64
CA GLY A 361 6.85 -23.97 31.73
C GLY A 361 7.87 -23.97 30.58
N GLY A 362 8.91 -24.79 30.72
CA GLY A 362 9.92 -24.94 29.67
C GLY A 362 9.28 -25.36 28.34
N ARG A 363 9.58 -24.62 27.27
CA ARG A 363 9.00 -24.81 25.94
C ARG A 363 9.22 -26.24 25.41
N PRO A 364 8.30 -26.75 24.57
CA PRO A 364 8.52 -28.02 23.89
C PRO A 364 9.74 -27.95 22.95
N PRO A 365 10.68 -28.92 23.04
CA PRO A 365 11.85 -28.95 22.18
C PRO A 365 11.44 -29.21 20.74
N ASN A 366 12.17 -28.64 19.77
CA ASN A 366 11.90 -28.88 18.35
C ASN A 366 11.95 -30.39 18.02
N PRO A 367 10.87 -30.99 17.49
CA PRO A 367 10.75 -32.44 17.32
C PRO A 367 11.70 -33.04 16.27
N ARG A 368 12.47 -32.21 15.53
CA ARG A 368 13.41 -32.66 14.50
C ARG A 368 14.86 -32.88 14.98
N PHE A 369 15.17 -32.70 16.26
CA PHE A 369 16.50 -33.02 16.82
C PHE A 369 16.61 -34.43 17.45
N GLN A 370 16.08 -35.45 16.76
CA GLN A 370 16.64 -36.80 16.88
C GLN A 370 17.59 -37.01 15.71
N SER A 371 18.89 -37.06 16.02
CA SER A 371 19.99 -37.18 15.05
C SER A 371 19.82 -38.39 14.14
N ARG A 372 19.91 -38.15 12.83
CA ARG A 372 20.35 -39.15 11.84
C ARG A 372 21.87 -39.13 11.73
#